data_AF-A0A8E0MC92-F1
#
_entry.id   AF-A0A8E0MC92-F1
#
_cell.length_a   1.000
_cell.length_b   1.000
_cell.length_c   1.000
_cell.angle_alpha   90.00
_cell.angle_beta   90.00
_cell.angle_gamma   90.00
#
_symmetry.space_group_name_H-M   'P 1'
#
loop_
_entity.id
_entity.type
_entity.pdbx_description
1 polymer ?
#
loop_
_entity_poly.entity_id
_entity_poly.type
_entity_poly.pdbx_seq_one_letter_code
_entity_poly.pdbx_strand_id
1 'polypeptide(L)' 'MGLFEDYYDEHDLDKNSEYSHMSKKELVIEAEYLHNSLWNILKYVDNGGTDMDVVKAEVYDGIYESRI' A
#
# COMPACT_ATOMS: atom_id res chain seq x y z
N MET A 1 22.81 -4.41 8.35
CA MET A 1 21.50 -4.80 7.83
C MET A 1 20.55 -3.70 8.25
N GLY A 2 19.80 -3.12 7.31
CA GLY A 2 18.96 -1.95 7.58
C GLY A 2 17.64 -2.32 8.26
N LEU A 3 16.95 -1.35 8.87
CA LEU A 3 15.65 -1.54 9.54
C LEU A 3 14.65 -2.35 8.69
N PHE A 4 14.66 -2.14 7.37
CA PHE A 4 13.78 -2.84 6.44
C PHE A 4 14.19 -4.28 6.15
N GLU A 5 15.50 -4.57 6.13
CA GLU A 5 16.02 -5.93 5.95
C GLU A 5 15.75 -6.76 7.21
N ASP A 6 15.98 -6.16 8.39
CA ASP A 6 15.67 -6.81 9.67
C ASP A 6 14.16 -7.12 9.78
N TYR A 7 13.29 -6.17 9.41
CA TYR A 7 11.85 -6.41 9.38
C TYR A 7 11.44 -7.51 8.38
N TYR A 8 12.09 -7.55 7.20
CA TYR A 8 11.80 -8.56 6.19
C TYR A 8 12.11 -9.97 6.71
N ASP A 9 13.27 -10.13 7.35
CA ASP A 9 13.75 -11.41 7.86
C ASP A 9 13.02 -11.81 9.15
N GLU A 10 12.79 -10.90 10.10
CA GLU A 10 12.10 -11.16 11.37
C GLU A 10 10.65 -11.64 11.17
N HIS A 11 9.98 -11.15 10.12
CA HIS A 11 8.60 -11.49 9.80
C HIS A 11 8.47 -12.59 8.73
N ASP A 12 9.58 -13.12 8.20
CA ASP A 12 9.63 -14.14 7.15
C ASP A 12 8.70 -13.76 5.98
N LEU A 13 8.85 -12.52 5.50
CA LEU A 13 7.93 -11.92 4.51
C LEU A 13 7.96 -12.64 3.16
N ASP A 14 9.01 -13.39 2.86
CA ASP A 14 9.07 -14.30 1.71
C ASP A 14 8.03 -15.42 1.76
N LYS A 15 7.51 -15.76 2.95
CA LYS A 15 6.47 -16.80 3.13
C LYS A 15 5.16 -16.25 3.65
N ASN A 16 5.21 -15.25 4.54
CA ASN A 16 4.05 -14.77 5.27
C ASN A 16 3.37 -13.54 4.63
N SER A 17 4.05 -12.85 3.71
CA SER A 17 3.46 -11.71 3.02
C SER A 17 2.36 -12.16 2.06
N GLU A 18 1.27 -11.40 1.98
CA GLU A 18 0.25 -11.58 0.93
C GLU A 18 0.84 -11.39 -0.48
N TYR A 19 1.94 -10.64 -0.58
CA TYR A 19 2.63 -10.34 -1.85
C TYR A 19 3.81 -11.28 -2.15
N SER A 20 4.08 -12.27 -1.30
CA SER A 20 5.23 -13.20 -1.42
C SER A 20 5.28 -13.95 -2.76
N HIS A 21 4.11 -14.22 -3.35
CA HIS A 21 3.97 -14.97 -4.59
C HIS A 21 4.03 -14.09 -5.85
N MET A 22 4.06 -12.76 -5.69
CA MET A 22 4.04 -11.82 -6.81
C MET A 22 5.41 -11.68 -7.46
N SER A 23 5.41 -11.48 -8.77
CA SER A 23 6.60 -11.08 -9.51
C SER A 23 7.01 -9.65 -9.17
N LYS A 24 8.27 -9.30 -9.46
CA LYS A 24 8.75 -7.92 -9.32
C LYS A 24 7.88 -6.90 -10.08
N LYS A 25 7.34 -7.30 -11.25
CA LYS A 25 6.50 -6.40 -12.05
C LYS A 25 5.19 -6.10 -11.33
N GLU A 26 4.53 -7.11 -10.80
CA GLU A 26 3.31 -6.97 -10.00
C GLU A 26 3.60 -6.12 -8.76
N LEU A 27 4.65 -6.43 -7.99
CA LEU A 27 5.04 -5.65 -6.81
C LEU A 27 5.27 -4.15 -7.10
N VAL A 28 5.85 -3.80 -8.27
CA VAL A 28 6.02 -2.40 -8.66
C VAL A 28 4.67 -1.75 -8.97
N ILE A 29 3.76 -2.46 -9.65
CA ILE A 29 2.41 -1.96 -9.95
C ILE A 29 1.63 -1.72 -8.65
N GLU A 30 1.66 -2.68 -7.73
CA GLU A 30 1.04 -2.59 -6.40
C GLU A 30 1.57 -1.38 -5.61
N ALA A 31 2.89 -1.18 -5.61
CA ALA A 31 3.51 -0.05 -4.93
C ALA A 31 3.08 1.30 -5.51
N GLU A 32 2.93 1.40 -6.84
CA GLU A 32 2.44 2.61 -7.50
C GLU A 32 0.96 2.89 -7.17
N TYR A 33 0.10 1.86 -7.17
CA TYR A 33 -1.30 2.01 -6.76
C TYR A 33 -1.42 2.48 -5.31
N LEU A 34 -0.71 1.83 -4.37
CA LEU A 34 -0.71 2.22 -2.97
C LEU A 34 -0.19 3.64 -2.76
N HIS A 35 0.88 4.03 -3.47
CA HIS A 35 1.41 5.38 -3.42
C HIS A 35 0.36 6.42 -3.88
N ASN A 36 -0.33 6.15 -4.98
CA ASN A 36 -1.35 7.04 -5.53
C ASN A 36 -2.54 7.20 -4.57
N SER A 37 -3.05 6.12 -3.98
CA SER A 37 -4.13 6.17 -2.99
C SER A 37 -3.73 7.00 -1.76
N LEU A 38 -2.52 6.80 -1.23
CA LEU A 38 -2.01 7.60 -0.12
C LEU A 38 -1.88 9.08 -0.49
N TRP A 39 -1.40 9.38 -1.70
CA TRP A 39 -1.29 10.74 -2.20
C TRP A 39 -2.66 11.42 -2.35
N ASN A 40 -3.66 10.69 -2.85
CA ASN A 40 -5.03 11.19 -2.96
C ASN A 40 -5.65 11.50 -1.59
N ILE A 41 -5.43 10.62 -0.61
CA ILE A 41 -5.87 10.85 0.78
C ILE A 41 -5.22 12.11 1.36
N LEU A 42 -3.90 12.23 1.23
CA LEU A 42 -3.17 13.41 1.70
C LEU A 42 -3.68 14.68 1.05
N LYS A 43 -3.84 14.68 -0.28
CA LYS A 43 -4.40 15.80 -1.02
C LYS A 43 -5.82 16.15 -0.56
N TYR A 44 -6.66 15.16 -0.29
CA TYR A 44 -8.02 15.40 0.21
C TYR A 44 -8.00 16.09 1.58
N VAL A 45 -7.19 15.58 2.51
CA VAL A 45 -7.03 16.14 3.86
C VAL A 45 -6.43 17.55 3.82
N ASP A 46 -5.37 17.77 3.03
CA ASP A 46 -4.71 19.08 2.90
C ASP A 46 -5.63 20.15 2.29
N ASN A 47 -6.64 19.75 1.51
CA ASN A 47 -7.67 20.63 0.97
C ASN A 47 -8.87 20.82 1.92
N GLY A 48 -8.74 20.43 3.20
CA GLY A 48 -9.77 20.60 4.23
C GLY A 48 -10.84 19.51 4.22
N GLY A 49 -10.59 18.39 3.54
CA GLY A 49 -11.45 17.21 3.55
C GLY A 49 -11.57 16.61 4.95
N THR A 50 -12.78 16.29 5.38
CA THR A 50 -13.08 15.74 6.72
C THR A 50 -14.00 14.52 6.67
N ASP A 51 -14.52 14.16 5.49
CA ASP A 51 -15.37 12.99 5.33
C ASP A 51 -14.53 11.71 5.40
N MET A 52 -14.79 10.91 6.42
CA MET A 52 -14.08 9.66 6.65
C MET A 52 -14.44 8.59 5.63
N ASP A 53 -15.62 8.66 5.02
CA ASP A 53 -16.03 7.68 4.02
C ASP A 53 -15.25 7.86 2.72
N VAL A 54 -14.88 9.10 2.37
CA VAL A 54 -13.97 9.40 1.25
C VAL A 54 -12.57 8.83 1.53
N VAL A 55 -12.04 9.05 2.74
CA VAL A 55 -10.72 8.51 3.12
C VAL A 55 -10.72 6.98 3.07
N LYS A 56 -11.75 6.33 3.62
CA LYS A 56 -11.88 4.87 3.60
C LYS A 56 -11.99 4.32 2.18
N ALA A 57 -12.71 5.01 1.29
CA ALA A 57 -12.82 4.60 -0.11
C ALA A 57 -11.43 4.54 -0.76
N GLU A 58 -10.64 5.62 -0.70
CA GLU A 58 -9.28 5.64 -1.26
C GLU A 58 -8.35 4.59 -0.61
N VAL A 59 -8.48 4.35 0.70
CA VAL A 59 -7.73 3.27 1.38
C VAL A 59 -8.13 1.90 0.83
N TYR A 60 -9.43 1.65 0.62
CA TYR A 60 -9.88 0.39 0.07
C TYR A 60 -9.42 0.20 -1.36
N ASP A 61 -9.43 1.24 -2.18
CA ASP A 61 -8.91 1.17 -3.55
C ASP A 61 -7.42 0.81 -3.53
N GLY A 62 -6.63 1.42 -2.64
CA GLY A 62 -5.20 1.14 -2.53
C GLY A 62 -4.83 -0.23 -1.96
N ILE A 63 -5.71 -0.86 -1.17
CA ILE A 63 -5.46 -2.19 -0.56
C ILE A 63 -6.08 -3.33 -1.39
N TYR A 64 -7.25 -3.10 -1.99
CA TYR A 64 -8.07 -4.15 -2.61
C TYR A 64 -8.13 -4.06 -4.12
N GLU A 65 -8.18 -2.86 -4.72
CA GLU A 65 -8.16 -2.72 -6.19
C GLU A 65 -6.75 -2.83 -6.77
N SER A 66 -5.72 -2.72 -5.94
CA SER A 66 -4.34 -2.96 -6.36
C SER A 66 -4.10 -4.41 -6.79
N ARG A 67 -4.93 -5.36 -6.32
CA ARG A 67 -4.82 -6.82 -6.48
C ARG A 67 -5.26 -7.36 -7.87
N ILE A 68 -5.31 -6.51 -8.90
CA ILE A 68 -5.74 -6.85 -10.27
C ILE A 68 -4.53 -6.99 -11.20
#